data_AF-A0A957CQ87-F1
#
_entry.id   AF-A0A957CQ87-F1
#
_cell.length_a   1.000
_cell.length_b   1.000
_cell.length_c   1.000
_cell.angle_alpha   90.00
_cell.angle_beta   90.00
_cell.angle_gamma   90.00
#
_symmetry.space_group_name_H-M   'P 1'
#
loop_
_entity.id
_entity.type
_entity.pdbx_description
1 polymer ?
#
loop_
_entity_poly.entity_id
_entity_poly.type
_entity_poly.pdbx_seq_one_letter_code
_entity_poly.pdbx_strand_id
1 'polypeptide(L)'
;LAAGSFGENLTLANIEEDEICAGDIVRTGTAVVQVTGPRIPCANLARRIGRPDWVKLTIRENRTGFYMRVLEPGIVQPGDAWTLQTRFNPTGTIPAINRCFYLDFDPAFARSMLTMQGLPDWYKEQASAKLDQQNDHWTNSMKD
;
A
#
# COMPACT_ATOMS: atom_id res chain seq x y z
N LEU A 1 4.17 18.34 -11.00
CA LEU A 1 4.87 18.48 -9.70
C LEU A 1 6.27 17.89 -9.86
N ALA A 2 7.27 18.43 -9.17
CA ALA A 2 8.63 17.90 -9.24
C ALA A 2 8.78 16.60 -8.43
N ALA A 3 9.76 15.76 -8.76
CA ALA A 3 10.15 14.62 -7.93
C ALA A 3 10.46 15.07 -6.49
N GLY A 4 10.03 14.29 -5.50
CA GLY A 4 10.16 14.59 -4.07
C GLY A 4 9.07 15.49 -3.50
N SER A 5 8.09 15.94 -4.31
CA SER A 5 7.00 16.81 -3.86
C SER A 5 6.12 16.16 -2.79
N PHE A 6 6.06 14.83 -2.75
CA PHE A 6 5.28 14.05 -1.78
C PHE A 6 6.15 13.45 -0.66
N GLY A 7 7.43 13.83 -0.61
CA GLY A 7 8.40 13.29 0.34
C GLY A 7 8.75 11.82 0.05
N GLU A 8 8.61 11.39 -1.20
CA GLU A 8 9.08 10.10 -1.69
C GLU A 8 10.61 10.11 -1.87
N ASN A 9 11.23 8.95 -1.65
CA ASN A 9 12.67 8.76 -1.91
C ASN A 9 12.94 8.43 -3.37
N LEU A 10 12.02 7.71 -4.01
CA LEU A 10 12.09 7.32 -5.42
C LEU A 10 10.80 7.75 -6.11
N THR A 11 10.95 8.51 -7.19
CA THR A 11 9.86 8.85 -8.11
C THR A 11 9.96 7.92 -9.31
N LEU A 12 8.94 7.08 -9.51
CA LEU A 12 8.87 6.17 -10.66
C LEU A 12 8.14 6.85 -11.82
N ALA A 13 8.55 6.52 -13.05
CA ALA A 13 7.91 6.99 -14.27
C ALA A 13 7.37 5.79 -15.06
N ASN A 14 6.27 6.02 -15.78
CA ASN A 14 5.61 5.02 -16.64
C ASN A 14 5.20 3.73 -15.90
N ILE A 15 4.87 3.86 -14.61
CA ILE A 15 4.37 2.78 -13.77
C ILE A 15 3.20 3.36 -12.98
N GLU A 16 2.08 2.66 -13.03
CA GLU A 16 0.90 3.00 -12.26
C GLU A 16 0.82 2.14 -10.97
N GLU A 17 0.10 2.64 -9.95
CA GLU A 17 0.04 1.96 -8.64
C GLU A 17 -0.73 0.64 -8.69
N ASP A 18 -1.63 0.47 -9.65
CA ASP A 18 -2.35 -0.76 -9.94
C ASP A 18 -1.45 -1.87 -10.52
N GLU A 19 -0.32 -1.50 -11.11
CA GLU A 19 0.69 -2.45 -11.59
C GLU A 19 1.62 -2.96 -10.48
N ILE A 20 1.52 -2.39 -9.26
CA ILE A 20 2.37 -2.72 -8.11
C ILE A 20 1.58 -3.50 -7.07
N CYS A 21 2.09 -4.67 -6.70
CA CYS A 21 1.49 -5.52 -5.68
C CYS A 21 2.32 -5.54 -4.40
N ALA A 22 1.65 -5.61 -3.25
CA ALA A 22 2.33 -5.91 -2.00
C ALA A 22 3.07 -7.25 -2.12
N GLY A 23 4.30 -7.32 -1.59
CA GLY A 23 5.17 -8.48 -1.70
C GLY A 23 6.02 -8.53 -2.98
N ASP A 24 5.76 -7.71 -4.00
CA ASP A 24 6.59 -7.66 -5.21
C ASP A 24 8.07 -7.47 -4.86
N ILE A 25 8.93 -8.33 -5.41
CA ILE A 25 10.39 -8.19 -5.33
C ILE A 25 10.86 -7.54 -6.62
N VAL A 26 11.60 -6.45 -6.47
CA VAL A 26 12.05 -5.61 -7.58
C VAL A 26 13.54 -5.37 -7.45
N ARG A 27 14.24 -5.45 -8.59
CA ARG A 27 15.60 -4.97 -8.73
C ARG A 27 15.59 -3.56 -9.33
N THR A 28 16.35 -2.67 -8.72
CA THR A 28 16.62 -1.32 -9.22
C THR A 28 18.07 -0.97 -8.92
N GLY A 29 18.83 -0.57 -9.94
CA GLY A 29 20.29 -0.47 -9.84
C GLY A 29 20.89 -1.81 -9.39
N THR A 30 21.70 -1.79 -8.34
CA THR A 30 22.23 -3.01 -7.70
C THR A 30 21.44 -3.45 -6.45
N ALA A 31 20.39 -2.72 -6.07
CA ALA A 31 19.57 -3.06 -4.90
C ALA A 31 18.43 -4.01 -5.27
N VAL A 32 18.06 -4.87 -4.31
CA VAL A 32 16.82 -5.65 -4.35
C VAL A 32 15.92 -5.18 -3.22
N VAL A 33 14.71 -4.77 -3.57
CA VAL A 33 13.70 -4.24 -2.64
C VAL A 33 12.42 -5.03 -2.74
N GLN A 34 11.66 -5.05 -1.65
CA GLN A 34 10.33 -5.66 -1.63
C GLN A 34 9.29 -4.61 -1.26
N VAL A 35 8.23 -4.51 -2.07
CA VAL A 35 7.06 -3.69 -1.77
C VAL A 35 6.36 -4.25 -0.54
N THR A 36 6.16 -3.42 0.49
CA THR A 36 5.54 -3.86 1.74
C THR A 36 4.05 -3.59 1.76
N GLY A 37 3.61 -2.46 1.24
CA GLY A 37 2.21 -2.10 1.17
C GLY A 37 2.01 -0.60 0.96
N PRO A 38 0.76 -0.14 0.94
CA PRO A 38 0.45 1.26 0.69
C PRO A 38 1.10 2.18 1.72
N ARG A 39 1.44 3.39 1.29
CA ARG A 39 1.84 4.45 2.21
C ARG A 39 0.59 4.96 2.91
N ILE A 40 0.69 5.10 4.23
CA ILE A 40 -0.39 5.66 5.05
C ILE A 40 -0.46 7.17 4.82
N PRO A 41 -1.61 7.72 4.38
CA PRO A 41 -1.82 9.15 4.29
C PRO A 41 -1.73 9.80 5.68
N CYS A 42 -0.92 10.86 5.83
CA CYS A 42 -0.67 11.49 7.13
C CYS A 42 -0.78 13.01 7.11
N ALA A 43 -1.15 13.61 8.25
CA ALA A 43 -1.35 15.05 8.39
C ALA A 43 -0.05 15.87 8.21
N ASN A 44 1.11 15.27 8.51
CA ASN A 44 2.41 15.93 8.31
C ASN A 44 2.67 16.20 6.82
N LEU A 45 2.32 15.25 5.95
CA LEU A 45 2.44 15.44 4.51
C LEU A 45 1.46 16.51 4.00
N ALA A 46 0.22 16.50 4.48
CA ALA A 46 -0.77 17.53 4.14
C ALA A 46 -0.27 18.95 4.48
N ARG A 47 0.36 19.11 5.66
CA ARG A 47 0.98 20.38 6.08
C ARG A 47 2.13 20.79 5.16
N ARG A 48 3.02 19.85 4.79
CA ARG A 48 4.13 20.11 3.88
C ARG A 48 3.67 20.53 2.49
N ILE A 49 2.61 19.91 1.98
CA ILE A 49 2.02 20.22 0.67
C ILE A 49 1.24 21.54 0.71
N GLY A 50 0.85 22.02 1.90
CA GLY A 50 0.04 23.21 2.07
C GLY A 50 -1.41 23.02 1.65
N ARG A 51 -1.91 21.77 1.66
CA ARG A 51 -3.27 21.45 1.22
C ARG A 51 -4.07 20.72 2.33
N PRO A 52 -5.01 21.39 3.02
CA PRO A 52 -5.70 20.83 4.18
C PRO A 52 -6.52 19.57 3.89
N ASP A 53 -7.09 19.44 2.69
CA ASP A 53 -7.87 18.29 2.23
C ASP A 53 -7.00 17.15 1.66
N TRP A 54 -5.67 17.26 1.70
CA TRP A 54 -4.76 16.29 1.06
C TRP A 54 -5.01 14.84 1.47
N VAL A 55 -5.21 14.58 2.77
CA VAL A 55 -5.50 13.21 3.26
C VAL A 55 -6.77 12.66 2.63
N LYS A 56 -7.84 13.46 2.62
CA LYS A 56 -9.13 13.06 2.02
C LYS A 56 -9.01 12.85 0.52
N LEU A 57 -8.29 13.74 -0.16
CA LEU A 57 -8.06 13.64 -1.59
C LEU A 57 -7.30 12.36 -1.93
N THR A 58 -6.13 12.14 -1.33
CA THR A 58 -5.28 10.97 -1.64
C THR A 58 -6.02 9.65 -1.41
N ILE A 59 -6.84 9.57 -0.35
CA ILE A 59 -7.71 8.42 -0.11
C ILE A 59 -8.75 8.28 -1.22
N ARG A 60 -9.46 9.36 -1.56
CA ARG A 60 -10.52 9.37 -2.58
C ARG A 60 -9.99 8.97 -3.96
N GLU A 61 -8.83 9.51 -4.34
CA GLU A 61 -8.18 9.21 -5.62
C GLU A 61 -7.51 7.82 -5.62
N ASN A 62 -7.37 7.19 -4.44
CA ASN A 62 -6.73 5.89 -4.25
C ASN A 62 -5.24 5.85 -4.66
N ARG A 63 -4.55 7.00 -4.51
CA ARG A 63 -3.16 7.21 -4.96
C ARG A 63 -2.28 7.65 -3.80
N THR A 64 -1.81 6.68 -3.02
CA THR A 64 -1.11 6.94 -1.75
C THR A 64 0.40 6.79 -1.84
N GLY A 65 0.91 6.13 -2.89
CA GLY A 65 2.24 5.57 -2.96
C GLY A 65 2.37 4.31 -2.12
N PHE A 66 3.60 3.79 -2.02
CA PHE A 66 3.88 2.57 -1.27
C PHE A 66 5.23 2.64 -0.58
N TYR A 67 5.40 1.79 0.41
CA TYR A 67 6.69 1.58 1.07
C TYR A 67 7.36 0.31 0.58
N MET A 68 8.67 0.28 0.79
CA MET A 68 9.51 -0.88 0.49
C MET A 68 10.42 -1.18 1.67
N ARG A 69 10.82 -2.44 1.77
CA ARG A 69 11.96 -2.87 2.58
C ARG A 69 13.11 -3.27 1.66
N VAL A 70 14.34 -3.08 2.12
CA VAL A 70 15.53 -3.52 1.39
C VAL A 70 15.76 -5.00 1.71
N LEU A 71 15.83 -5.84 0.68
CA LEU A 71 16.22 -7.24 0.80
C LEU A 71 17.73 -7.38 0.61
N GLU A 72 18.28 -6.72 -0.40
CA GLU A 72 19.72 -6.65 -0.68
C GLU A 72 20.12 -5.19 -0.83
N PRO A 73 21.01 -4.67 0.03
CA PRO A 73 21.54 -3.31 -0.11
C PRO A 73 22.28 -3.14 -1.43
N GLY A 74 22.17 -1.96 -2.01
CA GLY A 74 22.85 -1.62 -3.26
C GLY A 74 22.82 -0.12 -3.53
N ILE A 75 23.25 0.24 -4.73
CA ILE A 75 23.28 1.61 -5.23
C ILE A 75 22.14 1.76 -6.24
N VAL A 76 21.39 2.86 -6.10
CA VAL A 76 20.31 3.26 -7.01
C VAL A 76 20.62 4.67 -7.51
N GLN A 77 20.46 4.89 -8.80
CA GLN A 77 20.70 6.15 -9.49
C GLN A 77 19.49 6.57 -10.32
N PRO A 78 19.31 7.88 -10.61
CA PRO A 78 18.30 8.32 -11.55
C PRO A 78 18.46 7.64 -12.91
N GLY A 79 17.36 7.09 -13.44
CA GLY A 79 17.34 6.36 -14.71
C GLY A 79 17.52 4.85 -14.56
N ASP A 80 17.82 4.34 -13.38
CA ASP A 80 17.83 2.89 -13.13
C ASP A 80 16.44 2.28 -13.39
N ALA A 81 16.44 1.11 -14.03
CA ALA A 81 15.22 0.40 -14.38
C ALA A 81 14.53 -0.19 -13.15
N TRP A 82 13.20 -0.13 -13.12
CA TRP A 82 12.36 -0.83 -12.18
C TRP A 82 11.99 -2.21 -12.73
N THR A 83 12.69 -3.25 -12.30
CA THR A 83 12.54 -4.60 -12.87
C THR A 83 11.91 -5.55 -11.87
N LEU A 84 10.66 -5.94 -12.11
CA LEU A 84 9.98 -6.98 -11.33
C LEU A 84 10.69 -8.32 -11.47
N GLN A 85 11.04 -8.93 -10.34
CA GLN A 85 11.66 -10.26 -10.29
C GLN A 85 10.64 -11.33 -9.90
N THR A 86 9.84 -11.05 -8.87
CA THR A 86 8.88 -11.99 -8.31
C THR A 86 7.62 -11.26 -7.88
N ARG A 87 6.46 -11.84 -8.17
CA ARG A 87 5.15 -11.38 -7.71
C ARG A 87 4.47 -12.47 -6.89
N PHE A 88 4.31 -12.23 -5.59
CA PHE A 88 3.65 -13.19 -4.70
C PHE A 88 2.13 -13.05 -4.66
N ASN A 89 1.60 -11.82 -4.77
CA ASN A 89 0.18 -11.53 -4.56
C ASN A 89 -0.42 -10.81 -5.78
N PRO A 90 -0.72 -11.50 -6.90
CA PRO A 90 -1.20 -10.85 -8.14
C PRO A 90 -2.46 -10.00 -8.00
N THR A 91 -3.28 -10.25 -6.98
CA THR A 91 -4.49 -9.48 -6.68
C THR A 91 -4.28 -8.41 -5.60
N GLY A 92 -3.14 -8.43 -4.91
CA GLY A 92 -2.82 -7.55 -3.80
C GLY A 92 -2.23 -6.21 -4.24
N THR A 93 -2.85 -5.55 -5.22
CA THR A 93 -2.39 -4.25 -5.72
C THR A 93 -2.44 -3.18 -4.63
N ILE A 94 -1.60 -2.17 -4.70
CA ILE A 94 -1.60 -1.05 -3.74
C ILE A 94 -2.99 -0.38 -3.66
N PRO A 95 -3.67 -0.07 -4.79
CA PRO A 95 -5.04 0.43 -4.78
C PRO A 95 -6.07 -0.54 -4.17
N ALA A 96 -5.93 -1.86 -4.34
CA ALA A 96 -6.85 -2.84 -3.77
C ALA A 96 -6.78 -2.86 -2.24
N ILE A 97 -5.55 -2.83 -1.69
CA ILE A 97 -5.33 -2.75 -0.24
C ILE A 97 -5.87 -1.44 0.33
N ASN A 98 -5.58 -0.30 -0.31
CA ASN A 98 -6.13 0.99 0.10
C ASN A 98 -7.67 1.00 0.10
N ARG A 99 -8.31 0.45 -0.95
CA ARG A 99 -9.77 0.42 -1.08
C ARG A 99 -10.39 -0.35 0.08
N CYS A 100 -9.85 -1.53 0.38
CA CYS A 100 -10.32 -2.37 1.48
C CYS A 100 -10.26 -1.63 2.84
N PHE A 101 -9.25 -0.80 3.08
CA PHE A 101 -9.15 -0.10 4.36
C PHE A 101 -9.90 1.22 4.44
N TYR A 102 -9.87 2.03 3.40
CA TYR A 102 -10.27 3.43 3.47
C TYR A 102 -11.57 3.77 2.75
N LEU A 103 -12.01 2.93 1.80
CA LEU A 103 -13.15 3.24 0.94
C LEU A 103 -14.30 2.28 1.18
N ASP A 104 -14.13 1.04 0.75
CA ASP A 104 -15.19 0.04 0.69
C ASP A 104 -14.59 -1.28 1.19
N PHE A 105 -14.92 -1.63 2.42
CA PHE A 105 -14.35 -2.80 3.08
C PHE A 105 -14.89 -4.07 2.42
N ASP A 106 -14.00 -4.84 1.80
CA ASP A 106 -14.30 -6.12 1.18
C ASP A 106 -13.83 -7.26 2.11
N PRO A 107 -14.75 -8.00 2.76
CA PRO A 107 -14.38 -9.08 3.65
C PRO A 107 -13.66 -10.25 2.95
N ALA A 108 -13.96 -10.51 1.67
CA ALA A 108 -13.30 -11.59 0.92
C ALA A 108 -11.86 -11.20 0.61
N PHE A 109 -11.64 -9.95 0.17
CA PHE A 109 -10.30 -9.43 -0.02
C PHE A 109 -9.52 -9.38 1.31
N ALA A 110 -10.13 -8.86 2.38
CA ALA A 110 -9.51 -8.81 3.71
C ALA A 110 -9.04 -10.19 4.20
N ARG A 111 -9.80 -11.26 3.95
CA ARG A 111 -9.36 -12.64 4.25
C ARG A 111 -8.14 -13.05 3.44
N SER A 112 -8.08 -12.69 2.16
CA SER A 112 -6.90 -12.98 1.32
C SER A 112 -5.64 -12.26 1.82
N MET A 113 -5.78 -11.07 2.43
CA MET A 113 -4.65 -10.32 2.97
C MET A 113 -3.93 -11.05 4.11
N LEU A 114 -4.65 -11.87 4.88
CA LEU A 114 -4.09 -12.61 6.03
C LEU A 114 -2.97 -13.57 5.61
N THR A 115 -2.98 -14.02 4.35
CA THR A 115 -1.98 -14.94 3.79
C THR A 115 -1.04 -14.29 2.78
N MET A 116 -1.17 -12.97 2.53
CA MET A 116 -0.32 -12.28 1.56
C MET A 116 1.14 -12.27 2.01
N GLN A 117 2.01 -12.84 1.19
CA GLN A 117 3.44 -12.88 1.47
C GLN A 117 4.06 -11.48 1.31
N GLY A 118 4.92 -11.08 2.24
CA GLY A 118 5.60 -9.80 2.21
C GLY A 118 4.79 -8.62 2.75
N LEU A 119 3.46 -8.74 2.90
CA LEU A 119 2.64 -7.76 3.60
C LEU A 119 2.98 -7.76 5.11
N PRO A 120 3.27 -6.60 5.74
CA PRO A 120 3.50 -6.50 7.17
C PRO A 120 2.35 -7.04 8.02
N ASP A 121 2.67 -7.61 9.18
CA ASP A 121 1.66 -8.26 10.04
C ASP A 121 0.65 -7.27 10.60
N TRP A 122 1.03 -6.02 10.86
CA TRP A 122 0.07 -5.00 11.32
C TRP A 122 -1.06 -4.73 10.30
N TYR A 123 -0.81 -4.89 9.00
CA TYR A 123 -1.88 -4.81 7.98
C TYR A 123 -2.83 -6.01 8.09
N LYS A 124 -2.30 -7.20 8.38
CA LYS A 124 -3.08 -8.42 8.57
C LYS A 124 -3.90 -8.36 9.85
N GLU A 125 -3.31 -7.85 10.94
CA GLU A 125 -3.98 -7.62 12.22
C GLU A 125 -5.14 -6.64 12.05
N GLN A 126 -4.96 -5.53 11.32
CA GLN A 126 -6.04 -4.60 11.01
C GLN A 126 -7.16 -5.23 10.17
N ALA A 127 -6.81 -6.04 9.17
CA ALA A 127 -7.79 -6.76 8.38
C ALA A 127 -8.59 -7.75 9.25
N SER A 128 -7.90 -8.52 10.11
CA SER A 128 -8.52 -9.44 11.07
C SER A 128 -9.47 -8.71 12.02
N ALA A 129 -9.02 -7.63 12.64
CA ALA A 129 -9.84 -6.86 13.58
C ALA A 129 -11.12 -6.30 12.93
N LYS A 130 -11.03 -5.84 11.67
CA LYS A 130 -12.22 -5.38 10.92
C LYS A 130 -13.16 -6.53 10.55
N LEU A 131 -12.63 -7.70 10.21
CA LEU A 131 -13.44 -8.90 9.96
C LEU A 131 -14.23 -9.30 11.22
N ASP A 132 -13.59 -9.25 12.38
CA ASP A 132 -14.23 -9.59 13.66
C ASP A 132 -15.32 -8.59 14.04
N GLN A 133 -15.09 -7.28 13.86
CA GLN A 133 -16.10 -6.24 14.10
C GLN A 133 -17.36 -6.41 13.23
N GLN A 134 -17.25 -6.92 12.00
CA GLN A 134 -18.43 -7.23 11.18
C GLN A 134 -19.23 -8.41 11.73
N ASN A 135 -18.56 -9.41 12.31
CA ASN A 135 -19.24 -10.52 12.97
C ASN A 135 -19.96 -10.06 14.25
N ASP A 136 -19.39 -9.09 14.97
CA ASP A 136 -19.99 -8.48 16.17
C ASP A 136 -21.23 -7.62 15.82
N HIS A 137 -21.20 -6.89 14.71
CA HIS A 137 -22.38 -6.15 14.23
C HIS A 137 -23.54 -7.08 13.84
N TRP A 138 -23.27 -8.27 13.30
CA TRP A 138 -24.31 -9.26 12.99
C TRP A 138 -24.86 -9.96 14.24
N THR A 139 -24.00 -10.34 15.19
CA THR A 139 -24.44 -10.99 16.44
C THR A 139 -25.20 -10.06 17.38
N ASN A 140 -24.98 -8.74 17.32
CA ASN A 140 -25.81 -7.76 18.02
C ASN A 140 -27.13 -7.44 17.30
N SER A 141 -27.21 -7.65 15.98
CA SER A 141 -28.46 -7.50 15.21
C SER A 141 -29.42 -8.70 15.33
N MET A 142 -29.00 -9.79 15.97
CA MET A 142 -29.81 -10.98 16.23
C MET A 142 -30.32 -11.09 17.68
N LYS A 143 -30.12 -10.05 18.49
CA LYS A 143 -30.58 -9.98 19.88
C LYS A 143 -31.82 -9.12 20.10
N ASP A 144 -32.40 -8.60 19.02
CA ASP A 144 -33.69 -7.89 19.01
C ASP A 144 -34.75 -8.68 18.23
#